data_AF-A0A923LAM7-F1
#
_entry.id   AF-A0A923LAM7-F1
#
_cell.length_a   1.000
_cell.length_b   1.000
_cell.length_c   1.000
_cell.angle_alpha   90.00
_cell.angle_beta   90.00
_cell.angle_gamma   90.00
#
_symmetry.space_group_name_H-M   'P 1'
#
loop_
_entity.id
_entity.type
_entity.pdbx_description
1 polymer ?
#
loop_
_entity_poly.entity_id
_entity_poly.type
_entity_poly.pdbx_seq_one_letter_code
_entity_poly.pdbx_strand_id
1 'polypeptide(L)'
;MVMRNGRIENIISQLYELDEKWEVHLLKNEKNPVQVTNKIRELKQELKNLGKYEEAGEIKSLLLNSNLQEETIEYLLQEMENELGFYRSFAYLRFREEEGEIELRGFIDAVYRNYILRFDAQFMNQWCSGPQGEEIRDVIYRMRFLTEQWIKGRTSKNGIIRILQQEAGLEIENCIYWAEIVEANYMELKLDYIMEQLKQENGK
;
A
#
# COMPACT_ATOMS: atom_id res chain seq x y z
N MET A 1 6.66 3.63 21.13
CA MET A 1 7.07 2.23 20.95
C MET A 1 6.45 1.28 21.97
N VAL A 2 6.70 1.41 23.28
CA VAL A 2 6.21 0.46 24.33
C VAL A 2 4.69 0.18 24.30
N MET A 3 3.85 1.15 23.92
CA MET A 3 2.38 0.95 23.89
C MET A 3 1.86 0.06 22.74
N ARG A 4 2.60 -0.10 21.63
CA ARG A 4 2.13 -0.93 20.49
C ARG A 4 2.36 -2.42 20.72
N ASN A 5 3.44 -2.77 21.43
CA ASN A 5 3.80 -4.16 21.74
C ASN A 5 2.73 -4.85 22.59
N GLY A 6 2.25 -4.17 23.64
CA GLY A 6 1.21 -4.70 24.52
C GLY A 6 -0.15 -4.92 23.84
N ARG A 7 -0.41 -4.26 22.69
CA ARG A 7 -1.63 -4.49 21.93
C ARG A 7 -1.59 -5.81 21.16
N ILE A 8 -0.46 -6.12 20.51
CA ILE A 8 -0.28 -7.38 19.77
C ILE A 8 -0.36 -8.57 20.73
N GLU A 9 0.34 -8.50 21.87
CA GLU A 9 0.31 -9.51 22.93
C GLU A 9 -1.12 -9.76 23.46
N ASN A 10 -1.89 -8.69 23.65
CA ASN A 10 -3.30 -8.78 24.07
C ASN A 10 -4.18 -9.45 22.99
N ILE A 11 -4.02 -9.09 21.71
CA ILE A 11 -4.77 -9.73 20.63
C ILE A 11 -4.45 -11.23 20.56
N ILE A 12 -3.18 -11.61 20.71
CA ILE A 12 -2.76 -13.02 20.71
C ILE A 12 -3.35 -13.77 21.90
N SER A 13 -3.34 -13.16 23.09
CA SER A 13 -3.95 -13.75 24.29
C SER A 13 -5.45 -14.01 24.08
N GLN A 14 -6.17 -13.02 23.53
CA GLN A 14 -7.59 -13.16 23.20
C GLN A 14 -7.86 -14.22 22.13
N LEU A 15 -6.95 -14.42 21.17
CA LEU A 15 -7.07 -15.48 20.17
C LEU A 15 -7.01 -16.86 20.83
N TYR A 16 -6.07 -17.09 21.75
CA TYR A 16 -6.00 -18.35 22.50
C TYR A 16 -7.20 -18.56 23.44
N GLU A 17 -7.75 -17.50 24.03
CA GLU A 17 -8.99 -17.59 24.82
C GLU A 17 -10.20 -17.99 23.96
N LEU A 18 -10.28 -17.51 22.72
CA LEU A 18 -11.37 -17.81 21.80
C LEU A 18 -11.25 -19.21 21.18
N ASP A 19 -10.03 -19.62 20.84
CA ASP A 19 -9.74 -20.91 20.20
C ASP A 19 -8.26 -21.26 20.36
N GLU A 20 -7.93 -22.22 21.23
CA GLU A 20 -6.55 -22.68 21.45
C GLU A 20 -5.86 -23.24 20.19
N LYS A 21 -6.62 -23.57 19.14
CA LYS A 21 -6.11 -24.17 17.88
C LYS A 21 -6.18 -23.21 16.70
N TRP A 22 -6.43 -21.92 16.91
CA TRP A 22 -6.58 -20.93 15.84
C TRP A 22 -5.38 -20.90 14.88
N GLU A 23 -4.15 -21.11 15.39
CA GLU A 23 -2.92 -21.16 14.57
C GLU A 23 -2.97 -22.29 13.54
N VAL A 24 -3.41 -23.50 13.95
CA VAL A 24 -3.55 -24.66 13.06
C VAL A 24 -4.58 -24.37 11.98
N HIS A 25 -5.71 -23.75 12.36
CA HIS A 25 -6.75 -23.37 11.43
C HIS A 25 -6.28 -22.29 10.44
N LEU A 26 -5.48 -21.32 10.91
CA LEU A 26 -4.87 -20.29 10.07
C LEU A 26 -3.93 -20.91 9.03
N LEU A 27 -2.97 -21.74 9.47
CA LEU A 27 -1.97 -22.35 8.60
C LEU A 27 -2.57 -23.30 7.57
N LYS A 28 -3.66 -23.99 7.91
CA LYS A 28 -4.39 -24.87 6.98
C LYS A 28 -5.45 -24.16 6.13
N ASN A 29 -5.61 -22.84 6.31
CA ASN A 29 -6.66 -22.05 5.68
C ASN A 29 -8.09 -22.63 5.92
N GLU A 30 -8.31 -23.15 7.13
CA GLU A 30 -9.59 -23.68 7.57
C GLU A 30 -10.51 -22.54 8.04
N LYS A 31 -11.82 -22.79 8.00
CA LYS A 31 -12.81 -21.81 8.46
C LYS A 31 -12.74 -21.68 9.98
N ASN A 32 -12.34 -20.50 10.43
CA ASN A 32 -12.42 -20.09 11.82
C ASN A 32 -13.81 -19.53 12.16
N PRO A 33 -14.24 -19.58 13.44
CA PRO A 33 -15.38 -18.80 13.92
C PRO A 33 -15.20 -17.31 13.60
N VAL A 34 -16.31 -16.61 13.33
CA VAL A 34 -16.29 -15.18 12.94
C VAL A 34 -15.51 -14.30 13.92
N GLN A 35 -15.59 -14.60 15.21
CA GLN A 35 -14.88 -13.84 16.25
C GLN A 35 -13.35 -14.01 16.14
N VAL A 36 -12.89 -15.25 15.94
CA VAL A 36 -11.47 -15.58 15.72
C VAL A 36 -10.98 -14.93 14.42
N THR A 37 -11.74 -15.05 13.32
CA THR A 37 -11.40 -14.40 12.04
C THR A 37 -11.24 -12.88 12.19
N ASN A 38 -12.14 -12.24 12.94
CA ASN A 38 -12.04 -10.80 13.20
C ASN A 38 -10.80 -10.44 14.00
N LYS A 39 -10.41 -11.25 14.97
CA LYS A 39 -9.20 -11.03 15.78
C LYS A 39 -7.92 -11.31 14.99
N ILE A 40 -7.90 -12.32 14.12
CA ILE A 40 -6.79 -12.55 13.17
C ILE A 40 -6.62 -11.34 12.25
N ARG A 41 -7.72 -10.77 11.73
CA ARG A 41 -7.67 -9.57 10.91
C ARG A 41 -7.14 -8.36 11.68
N GLU A 42 -7.53 -8.21 12.95
CA GLU A 42 -6.99 -7.16 13.82
C GLU A 42 -5.48 -7.35 14.03
N LEU A 43 -5.02 -8.58 14.29
CA LEU A 43 -3.60 -8.91 14.42
C LEU A 43 -2.83 -8.55 13.15
N LYS A 44 -3.29 -9.01 11.97
CA LYS A 44 -2.66 -8.69 10.68
C LYS A 44 -2.56 -7.18 10.45
N GLN A 45 -3.60 -6.43 10.79
CA GLN A 45 -3.60 -4.97 10.65
C GLN A 45 -2.58 -4.29 11.59
N GLU A 46 -2.47 -4.75 12.83
CA GLU A 46 -1.46 -4.22 13.76
C GLU A 46 -0.04 -4.59 13.33
N LEU A 47 0.17 -5.81 12.82
CA LEU A 47 1.45 -6.22 12.24
C LEU A 47 1.82 -5.36 11.03
N LYS A 48 0.89 -5.14 10.08
CA LYS A 48 1.11 -4.21 8.97
C LYS A 48 1.50 -2.83 9.46
N ASN A 49 0.82 -2.29 10.49
CA ASN A 49 1.15 -0.98 11.04
C ASN A 49 2.51 -0.94 11.73
N LEU A 50 2.92 -2.03 12.37
CA LEU A 50 4.23 -2.14 13.01
C LEU A 50 5.35 -2.27 11.96
N GLY A 51 5.17 -3.12 10.95
CA GLY A 51 6.14 -3.34 9.85
C GLY A 51 6.35 -2.14 8.92
N LYS A 52 5.57 -1.06 9.08
CA LYS A 52 5.87 0.24 8.45
C LYS A 52 7.08 0.94 9.08
N TYR A 53 7.44 0.60 10.32
CA TYR A 53 8.43 1.30 11.12
C TYR A 53 9.51 0.37 11.68
N GLU A 54 9.19 -0.90 11.94
CA GLU A 54 10.12 -1.87 12.52
C GLU A 54 10.61 -2.88 11.48
N GLU A 55 11.84 -3.38 11.71
CA GLU A 55 12.43 -4.47 10.93
C GLU A 55 11.76 -5.81 11.25
N ALA A 56 11.69 -6.71 10.26
CA ALA A 56 11.03 -8.02 10.39
C ALA A 56 11.61 -8.86 11.55
N GLY A 57 12.90 -8.72 11.87
CA GLY A 57 13.55 -9.42 12.98
C GLY A 57 13.06 -8.97 14.36
N GLU A 58 12.72 -7.69 14.52
CA GLU A 58 12.17 -7.15 15.76
C GLU A 58 10.73 -7.64 15.97
N ILE A 59 9.94 -7.65 14.89
CA ILE A 59 8.57 -8.18 14.90
C ILE A 59 8.59 -9.69 15.17
N LYS A 60 9.52 -10.46 14.57
CA LYS A 60 9.71 -11.89 14.87
C LYS A 60 9.96 -12.11 16.37
N SER A 61 10.85 -11.30 16.96
CA SER A 61 11.18 -11.40 18.39
C SER A 61 9.98 -11.10 19.29
N LEU A 62 9.18 -10.09 18.94
CA LEU A 62 7.92 -9.76 19.65
C LEU A 62 6.94 -10.94 19.61
N LEU A 63 6.75 -11.55 18.44
CA LEU A 63 5.80 -12.64 18.26
C LEU A 63 6.25 -13.94 18.95
N LEU A 64 7.56 -14.22 18.98
CA LEU A 64 8.12 -15.32 19.76
C LEU A 64 7.87 -15.14 21.26
N ASN A 65 8.07 -13.91 21.78
CA ASN A 65 7.79 -13.59 23.18
C ASN A 65 6.30 -13.66 23.52
N SER A 66 5.42 -13.63 22.51
CA SER A 66 3.97 -13.81 22.65
C SER A 66 3.54 -15.29 22.56
N ASN A 67 4.49 -16.24 22.57
CA ASN A 67 4.28 -17.69 22.52
C ASN A 67 3.65 -18.22 21.21
N LEU A 68 3.75 -17.49 20.09
CA LEU A 68 3.32 -18.04 18.79
C LEU A 68 4.29 -19.12 18.28
N GLN A 69 3.75 -20.08 17.54
CA GLN A 69 4.56 -21.09 16.86
C GLN A 69 5.37 -20.45 15.72
N GLU A 70 6.61 -20.93 15.52
CA GLU A 70 7.51 -20.36 14.51
C GLU A 70 6.91 -20.37 13.10
N GLU A 71 6.21 -21.45 12.73
CA GLU A 71 5.50 -21.58 11.45
C GLU A 71 4.41 -20.50 11.27
N THR A 72 3.64 -20.22 12.33
CA THR A 72 2.64 -19.14 12.35
C THR A 72 3.30 -17.77 12.18
N ILE A 73 4.43 -17.56 12.85
CA ILE A 73 5.17 -16.29 12.77
C ILE A 73 5.67 -16.06 11.35
N GLU A 74 6.28 -17.07 10.72
CA GLU A 74 6.75 -16.98 9.35
C GLU A 74 5.62 -16.68 8.37
N TYR A 75 4.48 -17.36 8.52
CA TYR A 75 3.28 -17.09 7.72
C TYR A 75 2.81 -15.63 7.89
N LEU A 76 2.68 -15.14 9.12
CA LEU A 76 2.21 -13.78 9.39
C LEU A 76 3.18 -12.71 8.89
N LEU A 77 4.50 -12.94 9.02
CA LEU A 77 5.52 -12.04 8.49
C LEU A 77 5.48 -12.01 6.97
N GLN A 78 5.36 -13.16 6.30
CA GLN A 78 5.25 -13.20 4.85
C GLN A 78 4.01 -12.44 4.34
N GLU A 79 2.86 -12.63 4.98
CA GLU A 79 1.62 -11.90 4.66
C GLU A 79 1.79 -10.39 4.86
N MET A 80 2.39 -9.98 5.98
CA MET A 80 2.69 -8.57 6.27
C MET A 80 3.61 -7.96 5.20
N GLU A 81 4.67 -8.66 4.82
CA GLU A 81 5.62 -8.23 3.78
C GLU A 81 4.94 -8.08 2.41
N ASN A 82 4.09 -9.03 2.04
CA ASN A 82 3.31 -8.97 0.82
C ASN A 82 2.37 -7.76 0.81
N GLU A 83 1.69 -7.48 1.92
CA GLU A 83 0.79 -6.32 2.05
C GLU A 83 1.54 -4.99 2.10
N LEU A 84 2.77 -4.97 2.64
CA LEU A 84 3.62 -3.78 2.72
C LEU A 84 4.37 -3.49 1.44
N GLY A 85 4.42 -4.42 0.48
CA GLY A 85 5.11 -4.20 -0.80
C GLY A 85 4.66 -2.91 -1.50
N PHE A 86 3.36 -2.61 -1.46
CA PHE A 86 2.83 -1.36 -2.03
C PHE A 86 3.23 -0.13 -1.22
N TYR A 87 3.20 -0.21 0.11
CA TYR A 87 3.69 0.86 0.99
C TYR A 87 5.17 1.16 0.78
N ARG A 88 6.00 0.14 0.65
CA ARG A 88 7.44 0.28 0.43
C ARG A 88 7.76 0.83 -0.95
N SER A 89 6.95 0.50 -1.97
CA SER A 89 7.12 1.11 -3.31
C SER A 89 7.03 2.63 -3.29
N PHE A 90 6.31 3.23 -2.33
CA PHE A 90 6.22 4.70 -2.17
C PHE A 90 7.26 5.32 -1.23
N ALA A 91 8.32 4.60 -0.86
CA ALA A 91 9.39 5.15 -0.02
C ALA A 91 9.99 6.44 -0.60
N TYR A 92 10.17 6.50 -1.92
CA TYR A 92 10.67 7.69 -2.59
C TYR A 92 9.74 8.91 -2.43
N LEU A 93 8.40 8.71 -2.46
CA LEU A 93 7.47 9.84 -2.26
C LEU A 93 7.54 10.37 -0.84
N ARG A 94 7.61 9.49 0.17
CA ARG A 94 7.76 9.91 1.57
C ARG A 94 9.08 10.62 1.82
N PHE A 95 10.17 10.13 1.21
CA PHE A 95 11.46 10.82 1.25
C PHE A 95 11.37 12.24 0.64
N ARG A 96 10.67 12.42 -0.48
CA ARG A 96 10.43 13.76 -1.06
C ARG A 96 9.53 14.63 -0.19
N GLU A 97 8.55 14.05 0.48
CA GLU A 97 7.70 14.75 1.46
C GLU A 97 8.54 15.34 2.60
N GLU A 98 9.50 14.56 3.10
CA GLU A 98 10.44 14.99 4.15
C GLU A 98 11.40 16.09 3.68
N GLU A 99 11.79 16.10 2.40
CA GLU A 99 12.59 17.19 1.81
C GLU A 99 11.79 18.48 1.63
N GLY A 100 10.48 18.37 1.36
CA GLY A 100 9.54 19.50 1.31
C GLY A 100 8.32 19.26 0.42
N GLU A 101 7.22 19.96 0.74
CA GLU A 101 5.98 19.85 -0.02
C GLU A 101 6.15 20.25 -1.50
N ILE A 102 7.02 21.22 -1.80
CA ILE A 102 7.22 21.72 -3.17
C ILE A 102 7.88 20.64 -4.04
N GLU A 103 8.85 19.93 -3.48
CA GLU A 103 9.60 18.86 -4.11
C GLU A 103 8.68 17.68 -4.45
N LEU A 104 7.89 17.24 -3.47
CA LEU A 104 6.91 16.17 -3.67
C LEU A 104 5.85 16.56 -4.70
N ARG A 105 5.22 17.73 -4.54
CA ARG A 105 4.14 18.17 -5.44
C ARG A 105 4.66 18.40 -6.86
N GLY A 106 5.86 18.97 -7.00
CA GLY A 106 6.54 19.11 -8.28
C GLY A 106 6.80 17.78 -8.96
N PHE A 107 7.20 16.74 -8.20
CA PHE A 107 7.32 15.38 -8.72
C PHE A 107 5.98 14.82 -9.19
N ILE A 108 4.94 14.90 -8.35
CA ILE A 108 3.60 14.42 -8.69
C ILE A 108 3.08 15.11 -9.97
N ASP A 109 3.19 16.44 -10.05
CA ASP A 109 2.82 17.22 -11.23
C ASP A 109 3.56 16.77 -12.49
N ALA A 110 4.88 16.57 -12.38
CA ALA A 110 5.70 16.14 -13.51
C ALA A 110 5.30 14.75 -14.01
N VAL A 111 5.03 13.80 -13.11
CA VAL A 111 4.55 12.46 -13.46
C VAL A 111 3.18 12.51 -14.14
N TYR A 112 2.23 13.29 -13.60
CA TYR A 112 0.90 13.38 -14.20
C TYR A 112 0.94 13.98 -15.60
N ARG A 113 1.61 15.13 -15.76
CA ARG A 113 1.61 15.87 -17.03
C ARG A 113 2.36 15.14 -18.13
N ASN A 114 3.48 14.51 -17.81
CA ASN A 114 4.36 13.95 -18.82
C ASN A 114 4.14 12.45 -19.02
N TYR A 115 3.82 11.70 -17.97
CA TYR A 115 3.70 10.25 -18.07
C TYR A 115 2.26 9.74 -18.08
N ILE A 116 1.44 10.14 -17.09
CA ILE A 116 0.08 9.57 -16.94
C ILE A 116 -0.86 10.11 -18.03
N LEU A 117 -0.86 11.41 -18.31
CA LEU A 117 -1.75 12.01 -19.31
C LEU A 117 -1.22 11.91 -20.74
N ARG A 118 0.11 11.92 -20.93
CA ARG A 118 0.72 12.07 -22.27
C ARG A 118 1.63 10.93 -22.70
N PHE A 119 2.04 10.06 -21.78
CA PHE A 119 2.97 8.96 -22.02
C PHE A 119 4.23 9.38 -22.81
N ASP A 120 4.89 10.45 -22.36
CA ASP A 120 6.17 10.89 -22.91
C ASP A 120 7.28 9.88 -22.57
N ALA A 121 7.72 9.13 -23.58
CA ALA A 121 8.79 8.14 -23.44
C ALA A 121 10.14 8.76 -23.02
N GLN A 122 10.39 10.03 -23.35
CA GLN A 122 11.64 10.71 -22.98
C GLN A 122 11.67 11.08 -21.50
N PHE A 123 10.51 11.38 -20.91
CA PHE A 123 10.39 11.69 -19.48
C PHE A 123 10.95 10.55 -18.61
N MET A 124 10.55 9.30 -18.89
CA MET A 124 11.03 8.14 -18.15
C MET A 124 12.54 7.96 -18.27
N ASN A 125 13.11 8.18 -19.46
CA ASN A 125 14.55 8.06 -19.66
C ASN A 125 15.34 9.12 -18.87
N GLN A 126 14.83 10.35 -18.77
CA GLN A 126 15.49 11.43 -18.04
C GLN A 126 15.40 11.25 -16.51
N TRP A 127 14.24 10.86 -16.00
CA TRP A 127 14.01 10.72 -14.56
C TRP A 127 14.55 9.41 -13.99
N CYS A 128 14.61 8.35 -14.80
CA CYS A 128 15.04 7.03 -14.35
C CYS A 128 16.50 6.69 -14.72
N SER A 129 17.31 7.61 -15.24
CA SER A 129 18.71 7.33 -15.63
C SER A 129 19.72 7.40 -14.47
N GLY A 130 19.31 7.89 -13.30
CA GLY A 130 20.19 8.07 -12.13
C GLY A 130 20.27 6.84 -11.21
N PRO A 131 21.07 6.91 -10.12
CA PRO A 131 21.21 5.83 -9.14
C PRO A 131 19.89 5.38 -8.49
N GLN A 132 18.92 6.29 -8.36
CA GLN A 132 17.56 6.03 -7.85
C GLN A 132 16.56 5.67 -8.96
N GLY A 133 17.04 5.40 -10.17
CA GLY A 133 16.20 5.30 -11.36
C GLY A 133 15.16 4.19 -11.31
N GLU A 134 15.50 3.03 -10.74
CA GLU A 134 14.57 1.92 -10.53
C GLU A 134 13.48 2.26 -9.51
N GLU A 135 13.83 2.90 -8.40
CA GLU A 135 12.86 3.33 -7.37
C GLU A 135 11.88 4.35 -7.92
N ILE A 136 12.38 5.35 -8.66
CA ILE A 136 11.56 6.35 -9.34
C ILE A 136 10.63 5.69 -10.35
N ARG A 137 11.15 4.73 -11.12
CA ARG A 137 10.35 4.00 -12.11
C ARG A 137 9.22 3.21 -11.45
N ASP A 138 9.51 2.49 -10.37
CA ASP A 138 8.50 1.72 -9.63
C ASP A 138 7.40 2.65 -9.10
N VAL A 139 7.77 3.78 -8.46
CA VAL A 139 6.78 4.78 -8.02
C VAL A 139 5.92 5.26 -9.18
N ILE A 140 6.49 5.64 -10.31
CA ILE A 140 5.74 6.15 -11.46
C ILE A 140 4.74 5.10 -11.97
N TYR A 141 5.17 3.84 -12.07
CA TYR A 141 4.29 2.74 -12.47
C TYR A 141 3.17 2.50 -11.45
N ARG A 142 3.46 2.59 -10.15
CA ARG A 142 2.45 2.48 -9.08
C ARG A 142 1.46 3.63 -9.10
N MET A 143 1.92 4.86 -9.35
CA MET A 143 1.05 6.03 -9.52
C MET A 143 0.09 5.86 -10.70
N ARG A 144 0.61 5.38 -11.85
CA ARG A 144 -0.21 5.07 -13.02
C ARG A 144 -1.23 3.98 -12.71
N PHE A 145 -0.78 2.87 -12.13
CA PHE A 145 -1.65 1.74 -11.76
C PHE A 145 -2.80 2.19 -10.86
N LEU A 146 -2.52 2.97 -9.81
CA LEU A 146 -3.55 3.52 -8.93
C LEU A 146 -4.56 4.37 -9.69
N THR A 147 -4.06 5.29 -10.53
CA THR A 147 -4.91 6.15 -11.34
C THR A 147 -5.85 5.34 -12.21
N GLU A 148 -5.34 4.32 -12.91
CA GLU A 148 -6.16 3.43 -13.73
C GLU A 148 -7.23 2.70 -12.89
N GLN A 149 -6.87 2.20 -11.71
CA GLN A 149 -7.84 1.56 -10.80
C GLN A 149 -8.93 2.54 -10.35
N TRP A 150 -8.58 3.79 -10.02
CA TRP A 150 -9.53 4.82 -9.61
C TRP A 150 -10.50 5.19 -10.73
N ILE A 151 -9.99 5.35 -11.95
CA ILE A 151 -10.80 5.69 -13.14
C ILE A 151 -11.71 4.52 -13.54
N LYS A 152 -11.21 3.28 -13.47
CA LYS A 152 -12.00 2.07 -13.70
C LYS A 152 -13.10 1.91 -12.66
N GLY A 153 -12.75 2.04 -11.38
CA GLY A 153 -13.64 1.85 -10.24
C GLY A 153 -14.57 3.03 -9.92
N ARG A 154 -14.38 4.18 -10.59
CA ARG A 154 -15.08 5.45 -10.27
C ARG A 154 -14.87 5.83 -8.79
N THR A 155 -13.64 5.66 -8.31
CA THR A 155 -13.29 5.94 -6.93
C THR A 155 -13.46 7.44 -6.64
N SER A 156 -14.26 7.76 -5.62
CA SER A 156 -14.44 9.16 -5.19
C SER A 156 -13.13 9.78 -4.70
N LYS A 157 -13.02 11.12 -4.75
CA LYS A 157 -11.89 11.89 -4.17
C LYS A 157 -11.54 11.44 -2.75
N ASN A 158 -12.54 11.30 -1.87
CA ASN A 158 -12.32 10.86 -0.48
C ASN A 158 -11.80 9.41 -0.40
N GLY A 159 -12.22 8.54 -1.32
CA GLY A 159 -11.69 7.19 -1.44
C GLY A 159 -10.22 7.18 -1.86
N ILE A 160 -9.85 8.02 -2.83
CA ILE A 160 -8.47 8.22 -3.27
C ILE A 160 -7.59 8.67 -2.10
N ILE A 161 -8.00 9.73 -1.40
CA ILE A 161 -7.29 10.27 -0.23
C ILE A 161 -7.04 9.18 0.80
N ARG A 162 -8.08 8.41 1.16
CA ARG A 162 -7.95 7.32 2.13
C ARG A 162 -6.95 6.25 1.68
N ILE A 163 -6.99 5.85 0.41
CA ILE A 163 -6.06 4.86 -0.15
C ILE A 163 -4.63 5.41 -0.07
N LEU A 164 -4.41 6.67 -0.46
CA LEU A 164 -3.09 7.29 -0.40
C LEU A 164 -2.53 7.35 1.02
N GLN A 165 -3.33 7.73 2.02
CA GLN A 165 -2.88 7.72 3.41
C GLN A 165 -2.51 6.32 3.90
N GLN A 166 -3.29 5.30 3.50
CA GLN A 166 -3.07 3.93 3.96
C GLN A 166 -1.87 3.27 3.27
N GLU A 167 -1.80 3.42 1.96
CA GLU A 167 -0.92 2.65 1.07
C GLU A 167 0.29 3.44 0.59
N ALA A 168 0.25 4.77 0.52
CA ALA A 168 1.44 5.60 0.26
C ALA A 168 2.04 6.18 1.55
N GLY A 169 1.22 6.34 2.61
CA GLY A 169 1.68 6.87 3.89
C GLY A 169 2.05 8.34 3.86
N LEU A 170 1.51 9.10 2.90
CA LEU A 170 1.73 10.53 2.78
C LEU A 170 0.84 11.32 3.75
N GLU A 171 1.24 12.56 4.02
CA GLU A 171 0.44 13.51 4.79
C GLU A 171 -0.89 13.83 4.08
N ILE A 172 -1.89 14.22 4.87
CA ILE A 172 -3.26 14.38 4.37
C ILE A 172 -3.34 15.49 3.30
N GLU A 173 -2.58 16.57 3.47
CA GLU A 173 -2.50 17.70 2.55
C GLU A 173 -1.98 17.27 1.18
N ASN A 174 -0.94 16.42 1.15
CA ASN A 174 -0.38 15.92 -0.10
C ASN A 174 -1.25 14.84 -0.74
N CYS A 175 -1.96 14.04 0.07
CA CYS A 175 -3.01 13.14 -0.42
C CYS A 175 -4.15 13.92 -1.08
N ILE A 176 -4.60 15.02 -0.47
CA ILE A 176 -5.65 15.89 -1.02
C ILE A 176 -5.18 16.48 -2.35
N TYR A 177 -3.98 17.04 -2.39
CA TYR A 177 -3.41 17.63 -3.60
C TYR A 177 -3.35 16.62 -4.75
N TRP A 178 -2.85 15.41 -4.50
CA TRP A 178 -2.82 14.37 -5.53
C TRP A 178 -4.24 13.99 -5.98
N ALA A 179 -5.18 13.81 -5.06
CA ALA A 179 -6.57 13.52 -5.41
C ALA A 179 -7.22 14.65 -6.24
N GLU A 180 -6.82 15.91 -6.04
CA GLU A 180 -7.27 17.06 -6.84
C GLU A 180 -6.74 17.02 -8.27
N ILE A 181 -5.49 16.61 -8.47
CA ILE A 181 -4.95 16.40 -9.82
C ILE A 181 -5.75 15.33 -10.55
N VAL A 182 -6.09 14.21 -9.89
CA VAL A 182 -6.90 13.16 -10.51
C VAL A 182 -8.29 13.67 -10.87
N GLU A 183 -8.95 14.37 -9.95
CA GLU A 183 -10.30 14.90 -10.16
C GLU A 183 -10.32 15.93 -11.30
N ALA A 184 -9.35 16.85 -11.33
CA ALA A 184 -9.24 17.88 -12.37
C ALA A 184 -9.06 17.30 -13.77
N ASN A 185 -8.45 16.11 -13.88
CA ASN A 185 -8.21 15.42 -15.15
C ASN A 185 -9.11 14.21 -15.36
N TYR A 186 -10.15 14.02 -14.53
CA TYR A 186 -10.95 12.79 -14.51
C TYR A 186 -11.57 12.47 -15.87
N MET A 187 -12.12 13.47 -16.55
CA MET A 187 -12.77 13.28 -17.85
C MET A 187 -11.80 12.86 -18.94
N GLU A 188 -10.61 13.47 -19.00
CA GLU A 188 -9.56 13.12 -19.96
C GLU A 188 -9.08 11.69 -19.73
N LEU A 189 -8.71 11.37 -18.48
CA LEU A 189 -8.30 10.03 -18.06
C LEU A 189 -9.38 8.98 -18.36
N LYS A 190 -10.67 9.32 -18.19
CA LYS A 190 -11.77 8.41 -18.45
C LYS A 190 -11.98 8.15 -19.94
N LEU A 191 -11.84 9.18 -20.77
CA LEU A 191 -11.94 9.06 -22.22
C LEU A 191 -10.80 8.20 -22.77
N ASP A 192 -9.56 8.43 -22.32
CA ASP A 192 -8.41 7.62 -22.73
C ASP A 192 -8.62 6.14 -22.38
N TYR A 193 -9.08 5.87 -21.16
CA TYR A 193 -9.44 4.51 -20.74
C TYR A 193 -10.50 3.86 -21.65
N ILE A 194 -11.58 4.58 -21.98
CA ILE A 194 -12.63 4.07 -22.88
C ILE A 194 -12.07 3.79 -24.28
N MET A 195 -11.24 4.69 -24.81
CA MET A 195 -10.62 4.54 -26.12
C MET A 195 -9.69 3.33 -26.18
N GLU A 196 -8.93 3.05 -25.11
CA GLU A 196 -8.13 1.84 -25.00
C GLU A 196 -8.97 0.57 -24.97
N GLN A 197 -10.07 0.54 -24.21
CA GLN A 197 -10.99 -0.61 -24.18
C GLN A 197 -11.60 -0.88 -25.57
N LEU A 198 -12.04 0.16 -26.27
CA LEU A 198 -12.60 0.02 -27.63
C LEU A 198 -11.57 -0.51 -28.63
N LYS A 199 -10.29 -0.14 -28.51
CA LYS A 199 -9.22 -0.69 -29.36
C LYS A 199 -8.99 -2.18 -29.08
N GLN A 200 -9.06 -2.59 -27.81
CA GLN A 200 -8.88 -3.99 -27.43
C GLN A 200 -10.06 -4.87 -27.88
N GLU A 201 -11.27 -4.33 -27.92
CA GLU A 201 -12.47 -5.04 -28.40
C GLU A 201 -12.50 -5.15 -29.93
N ASN A 202 -12.09 -4.11 -30.65
CA ASN A 202 -12.09 -4.09 -32.13
C ASN A 202 -10.82 -4.72 -32.76
N GLY A 203 -9.80 -5.02 -31.95
CA GLY A 203 -8.58 -5.73 -32.36
C GLY A 203 -8.65 -7.25 -32.20
N LYS A 204 -9.82 -7.78 -31.80
CA LYS A 204 -10.17 -9.21 -31.83
C LYS A 204 -11.05 -9.49 -33.03
#